data_AF-A0A9P7KX92-F1
#
_entry.id   AF-A0A9P7KX92-F1
#
_cell.length_a   1.000
_cell.length_b   1.000
_cell.length_c   1.000
_cell.angle_alpha   90.00
_cell.angle_beta   90.00
_cell.angle_gamma   90.00
#
_symmetry.space_group_name_H-M   'P 1'
#
loop_
_entity.id
_entity.type
_entity.pdbx_description
1 polymer ?
#
loop_
_entity_poly.entity_id
_entity_poly.type
_entity_poly.pdbx_seq_one_letter_code
_entity_poly.pdbx_strand_id
1 'polypeptide(L)'
;MGWFDNNNTEVVEEFNQYDQYSGNKEHHAHLSHEIIGGAAAYEAAKAYEDHVAKNGKPDSHAKAKEFLVGAVGAFVEREFETKGLDFYDKEEAKRHGERKAHDELDNQY
;
A
#
# COMPACT_ATOMS: atom_id res chain seq x y z
N MET A 1 -2.39 13.02 14.33
CA MET A 1 -1.31 12.14 13.88
C MET A 1 -1.69 11.69 12.49
N GLY A 2 -0.97 12.14 11.47
CA GLY A 2 -1.01 11.56 10.12
C GLY A 2 -0.39 10.17 10.13
N TRP A 3 -0.66 9.37 9.11
CA TRP A 3 -0.17 7.99 8.98
C TRP A 3 1.34 7.87 9.00
N PHE A 4 2.04 8.92 8.61
CA PHE A 4 3.50 8.93 8.53
C PHE A 4 4.15 9.71 9.68
N ASP A 5 3.39 10.19 10.66
CA ASP A 5 3.95 10.94 11.78
C ASP A 5 4.86 10.06 12.68
N ASN A 6 4.64 8.73 12.64
CA ASN A 6 5.55 7.74 13.24
C ASN A 6 6.22 6.95 12.12
N ASN A 7 7.39 7.41 11.64
CA ASN A 7 8.19 6.77 10.57
C ASN A 7 8.64 5.30 10.82
N ASN A 8 8.14 4.63 11.87
CA ASN A 8 8.45 3.25 12.26
C ASN A 8 7.27 2.29 12.02
N THR A 9 6.32 2.62 11.15
CA THR A 9 5.28 1.68 10.73
C THR A 9 5.85 0.64 9.76
N GLU A 10 5.43 -0.61 9.89
CA GLU A 10 5.87 -1.72 9.03
C GLU A 10 5.66 -1.42 7.54
N VAL A 11 4.56 -0.74 7.18
CA VAL A 11 4.30 -0.28 5.80
C VAL A 11 5.34 0.71 5.28
N VAL A 12 5.94 1.53 6.14
CA VAL A 12 7.04 2.45 5.76
C VAL A 12 8.32 1.66 5.48
N GLU A 13 8.60 0.64 6.30
CA GLU A 13 9.75 -0.25 6.09
C GLU A 13 9.59 -1.09 4.81
N GLU A 14 8.41 -1.68 4.59
CA GLU A 14 8.06 -2.43 3.39
C GLU A 14 8.15 -1.55 2.13
N PHE A 15 7.66 -0.30 2.20
CA PHE A 15 7.81 0.67 1.11
C PHE A 15 9.27 1.02 0.82
N ASN A 16 10.09 1.25 1.84
CA ASN A 16 11.52 1.55 1.66
C ASN A 16 12.26 0.37 1.01
N GLN A 17 11.95 -0.86 1.43
CA GLN A 17 12.50 -2.07 0.81
C GLN A 17 12.05 -2.19 -0.64
N TYR A 18 10.76 -1.94 -0.90
CA TYR A 18 10.22 -1.91 -2.25
C TYR A 18 10.95 -0.89 -3.13
N ASP A 19 11.17 0.35 -2.67
CA ASP A 19 11.88 1.39 -3.44
C ASP A 19 13.32 0.96 -3.77
N GLN A 20 14.03 0.40 -2.78
CA GLN A 20 15.38 -0.12 -2.95
C GLN A 20 15.47 -1.26 -3.98
N TYR A 21 14.54 -2.22 -3.94
CA TYR A 21 14.57 -3.39 -4.81
C TYR A 21 13.90 -3.16 -6.18
N SER A 22 12.91 -2.28 -6.26
CA SER A 22 12.18 -2.02 -7.51
C SER A 22 13.00 -1.22 -8.52
N GLY A 23 13.93 -0.39 -8.06
CA GLY A 23 14.86 0.41 -8.88
C GLY A 23 16.09 -0.35 -9.37
N ASN A 24 16.46 -1.47 -8.73
CA ASN A 24 17.61 -2.28 -9.12
C ASN A 24 17.17 -3.62 -9.74
N LYS A 25 17.40 -3.76 -11.05
CA LYS A 25 17.00 -4.95 -11.82
C LYS A 25 17.63 -6.26 -11.33
N GLU A 26 18.76 -6.22 -10.64
CA GLU A 26 19.42 -7.43 -10.12
C GLU A 26 18.74 -8.00 -8.87
N HIS A 27 17.97 -7.20 -8.13
CA HIS A 27 17.35 -7.62 -6.86
C HIS A 27 15.84 -7.87 -6.95
N HIS A 28 15.27 -7.97 -8.16
CA HIS A 28 13.85 -8.30 -8.34
C HIS A 28 13.41 -9.61 -7.67
N ALA A 29 14.34 -10.56 -7.49
CA ALA A 29 14.07 -11.82 -6.80
C ALA A 29 13.72 -11.66 -5.30
N HIS A 30 13.92 -10.47 -4.72
CA HIS A 30 13.58 -10.17 -3.32
C HIS A 30 12.22 -9.48 -3.14
N LEU A 31 11.47 -9.18 -4.22
CA LEU A 31 10.14 -8.58 -4.10
C LEU A 31 9.11 -9.66 -3.73
N SER A 32 8.88 -9.87 -2.43
CA SER A 32 7.81 -10.74 -1.92
C SER A 32 6.43 -10.04 -2.03
N HIS A 33 5.35 -10.83 -1.93
CA HIS A 33 4.00 -10.29 -1.87
C HIS A 33 3.80 -9.35 -0.67
N GLU A 34 4.50 -9.60 0.45
CA GLU A 34 4.45 -8.76 1.65
C GLU A 34 5.03 -7.37 1.36
N ILE A 35 6.21 -7.30 0.74
CA ILE A 35 6.87 -6.04 0.37
C ILE A 35 6.00 -5.24 -0.61
N ILE A 36 5.44 -5.92 -1.63
CA ILE A 36 4.57 -5.25 -2.61
C ILE A 36 3.25 -4.82 -1.96
N GLY A 37 2.65 -5.65 -1.13
CA GLY A 37 1.42 -5.32 -0.39
C GLY A 37 1.63 -4.15 0.56
N GLY A 38 2.75 -4.13 1.29
CA GLY A 38 3.14 -3.04 2.17
C GLY A 38 3.35 -1.72 1.43
N ALA A 39 4.09 -1.76 0.31
CA ALA A 39 4.25 -0.61 -0.56
C ALA A 39 2.92 -0.11 -1.13
N ALA A 40 2.02 -1.03 -1.50
CA ALA A 40 0.68 -0.70 -1.95
C ALA A 40 -0.15 -0.03 -0.86
N ALA A 41 -0.08 -0.52 0.38
CA ALA A 41 -0.74 0.07 1.53
C ALA A 41 -0.19 1.47 1.83
N TYR A 42 1.12 1.68 1.76
CA TYR A 42 1.75 2.99 1.93
C TYR A 42 1.29 4.00 0.86
N GLU A 43 1.28 3.60 -0.41
CA GLU A 43 0.86 4.49 -1.49
C GLU A 43 -0.64 4.78 -1.46
N ALA A 44 -1.46 3.77 -1.14
CA ALA A 44 -2.88 3.96 -0.87
C ALA A 44 -3.08 4.93 0.29
N ALA A 45 -2.25 4.79 1.33
CA ALA A 45 -2.33 5.60 2.51
C ALA A 45 -2.05 7.08 2.19
N LYS A 46 -0.97 7.31 1.46
CA LYS A 46 -0.60 8.64 0.98
C LYS A 46 -1.65 9.25 0.05
N ALA A 47 -2.19 8.47 -0.88
CA ALA A 47 -3.24 8.93 -1.79
C ALA A 47 -4.51 9.38 -1.04
N TYR A 48 -4.83 8.71 0.06
CA TYR A 48 -5.95 9.08 0.91
C TYR A 48 -5.66 10.34 1.72
N GLU A 49 -4.47 10.51 2.32
CA GLU A 49 -4.11 11.77 2.98
C GLU A 49 -4.20 12.96 2.02
N ASP A 50 -3.68 12.80 0.81
CA ASP A 50 -3.80 13.79 -0.27
C ASP A 50 -5.26 14.09 -0.62
N HIS A 51 -6.10 13.06 -0.69
CA HIS A 51 -7.53 13.21 -0.92
C HIS A 51 -8.19 14.00 0.22
N VAL A 52 -7.86 13.68 1.47
CA VAL A 52 -8.38 14.34 2.67
C VAL A 52 -7.94 15.80 2.74
N ALA A 53 -6.67 16.09 2.42
CA ALA A 53 -6.15 17.45 2.40
C ALA A 53 -6.83 18.33 1.35
N LYS A 54 -7.22 17.75 0.20
CA LYS A 54 -7.84 18.48 -0.92
C LYS A 54 -9.37 18.56 -0.81
N ASN A 55 -10.03 17.50 -0.36
CA ASN A 55 -11.49 17.35 -0.42
C ASN A 55 -12.16 17.24 0.96
N GLY A 56 -11.37 17.08 2.03
CA GLY A 56 -11.87 16.74 3.35
C GLY A 56 -12.00 15.23 3.57
N LYS A 57 -12.32 14.83 4.81
CA LYS A 57 -12.51 13.42 5.16
C LYS A 57 -13.76 12.85 4.47
N PRO A 58 -13.74 11.57 4.03
CA PRO A 58 -14.94 10.93 3.50
C PRO A 58 -16.07 10.90 4.54
N ASP A 59 -17.30 10.81 4.05
CA ASP A 59 -18.51 10.81 4.89
C ASP A 59 -18.58 9.64 5.88
N SER A 60 -17.84 8.56 5.63
CA SER A 60 -17.84 7.38 6.50
C SER A 60 -16.52 6.64 6.48
N HIS A 61 -16.26 5.92 7.58
CA HIS A 61 -15.13 5.00 7.71
C HIS A 61 -15.15 3.90 6.63
N ALA A 62 -16.34 3.44 6.24
CA ALA A 62 -16.51 2.46 5.15
C ALA A 62 -16.04 3.02 3.80
N LYS A 63 -16.37 4.28 3.47
CA LYS A 63 -15.87 4.93 2.25
C LYS A 63 -14.35 5.09 2.26
N ALA A 64 -13.76 5.36 3.43
CA ALA A 64 -12.31 5.40 3.58
C ALA A 64 -11.67 4.03 3.31
N LYS A 65 -12.24 2.93 3.85
CA LYS A 65 -11.78 1.56 3.54
C LYS A 65 -11.88 1.23 2.06
N GLU A 66 -13.02 1.52 1.43
CA GLU A 66 -13.22 1.29 -0.01
C GLU A 66 -12.20 2.03 -0.87
N PHE A 67 -11.90 3.29 -0.54
CA PHE A 67 -10.86 4.06 -1.24
C PHE A 67 -9.50 3.37 -1.15
N LEU A 68 -9.11 2.91 0.04
CA LEU A 68 -7.82 2.26 0.26
C LEU A 68 -7.71 0.93 -0.46
N VAL A 69 -8.76 0.09 -0.38
CA VAL A 69 -8.82 -1.18 -1.12
C VAL A 69 -8.67 -0.93 -2.61
N GLY A 70 -9.36 0.07 -3.15
CA GLY A 70 -9.24 0.45 -4.55
C GLY A 70 -7.82 0.90 -4.93
N ALA A 71 -7.19 1.72 -4.09
CA ALA A 71 -5.84 2.21 -4.32
C ALA A 71 -4.78 1.10 -4.21
N VAL A 72 -4.87 0.23 -3.19
CA VAL A 72 -4.01 -0.95 -3.03
C VAL A 72 -4.14 -1.85 -4.26
N GLY A 73 -5.38 -2.20 -4.63
CA GLY A 73 -5.64 -3.08 -5.77
C GLY A 73 -5.04 -2.53 -7.07
N ALA A 74 -5.20 -1.24 -7.33
CA ALA A 74 -4.64 -0.58 -8.51
C ALA A 74 -3.10 -0.56 -8.51
N PHE A 75 -2.46 -0.33 -7.35
CA PHE A 75 -1.01 -0.35 -7.23
C PHE A 75 -0.46 -1.76 -7.47
N VAL A 76 -1.01 -2.77 -6.79
CA VAL A 76 -0.59 -4.17 -6.94
C VAL A 76 -0.78 -4.65 -8.38
N GLU A 77 -1.93 -4.33 -9.00
CA GLU A 77 -2.17 -4.67 -10.41
C GLU A 77 -1.06 -4.17 -11.33
N ARG A 78 -0.72 -2.87 -11.22
CA ARG A 78 0.32 -2.24 -12.03
C ARG A 78 1.70 -2.86 -11.80
N GLU A 79 2.07 -3.12 -10.55
CA GLU A 79 3.38 -3.71 -10.26
C GLU A 79 3.48 -5.14 -10.80
N PHE A 80 2.44 -5.95 -10.69
CA PHE A 80 2.45 -7.29 -11.24
C PHE A 80 2.47 -7.30 -12.78
N GLU A 81 1.70 -6.42 -13.44
CA GLU A 81 1.73 -6.26 -14.89
C GLU A 81 3.09 -5.81 -15.43
N THR A 82 3.79 -4.93 -14.70
CA THR A 82 5.05 -4.34 -15.18
C THR A 82 6.29 -5.14 -14.78
N LYS A 83 6.25 -5.86 -13.65
CA LYS A 83 7.37 -6.68 -13.15
C LYS A 83 7.28 -8.15 -13.57
N GLY A 84 6.15 -8.61 -14.10
CA GLY A 84 5.98 -9.98 -14.61
C GLY A 84 5.93 -11.04 -13.51
N LEU A 85 5.34 -10.71 -12.36
CA LEU A 85 5.19 -11.57 -11.18
C LEU A 85 3.96 -12.50 -11.32
N ASP A 86 3.89 -13.59 -10.55
CA ASP A 86 2.83 -14.61 -10.68
C ASP A 86 1.48 -14.13 -10.10
N PHE A 87 0.37 -14.65 -10.64
CA PHE A 87 -0.98 -14.33 -10.20
C PHE A 87 -1.26 -14.74 -8.73
N TYR A 88 -0.62 -15.80 -8.23
CA TYR A 88 -0.79 -16.20 -6.84
C TYR A 88 -0.22 -15.15 -5.87
N ASP A 89 1.00 -14.71 -6.12
CA ASP A 89 1.68 -13.65 -5.34
C ASP A 89 0.90 -12.33 -5.40
N LYS A 90 0.17 -12.08 -6.49
CA LYS A 90 -0.66 -10.89 -6.68
C LYS A 90 -1.82 -10.81 -5.71
N GLU A 91 -2.57 -11.90 -5.58
CA GLU A 91 -3.73 -11.95 -4.69
C GLU A 91 -3.29 -11.90 -3.22
N GLU A 92 -2.14 -12.50 -2.89
CA GLU A 92 -1.54 -12.35 -1.56
C GLU A 92 -1.10 -10.91 -1.28
N ALA A 93 -0.46 -10.24 -2.26
CA ALA A 93 -0.05 -8.84 -2.13
C ALA A 93 -1.25 -7.90 -1.95
N LYS A 94 -2.35 -8.12 -2.70
CA LYS A 94 -3.60 -7.36 -2.52
C LYS A 94 -4.14 -7.54 -1.10
N ARG A 95 -4.30 -8.79 -0.64
CA ARG A 95 -4.84 -9.07 0.71
C ARG A 95 -3.95 -8.50 1.82
N HIS A 96 -2.63 -8.60 1.67
CA HIS A 96 -1.68 -8.05 2.63
C HIS A 96 -1.78 -6.54 2.68
N GLY A 97 -1.75 -5.88 1.52
CA GLY A 97 -1.87 -4.43 1.44
C GLY A 97 -3.21 -3.90 1.94
N GLU A 98 -4.32 -4.56 1.61
CA GLU A 98 -5.66 -4.21 2.12
C GLU A 98 -5.72 -4.31 3.65
N ARG A 99 -5.17 -5.39 4.22
CA ARG A 99 -5.10 -5.56 5.68
C ARG A 99 -4.30 -4.45 6.33
N LYS A 100 -3.08 -4.18 5.84
CA LYS A 100 -2.24 -3.10 6.38
C LYS A 100 -2.92 -1.74 6.27
N ALA A 101 -3.52 -1.43 5.12
CA ALA A 101 -4.21 -0.16 4.93
C ALA A 101 -5.44 -0.02 5.86
N HIS A 102 -6.17 -1.12 6.11
CA HIS A 102 -7.27 -1.13 7.07
C HIS A 102 -6.80 -0.96 8.50
N ASP A 103 -5.78 -1.70 8.93
CA ASP A 103 -5.24 -1.63 10.29
C ASP A 103 -4.75 -0.19 10.58
N GLU A 104 -4.08 0.42 9.60
CA GLU A 104 -3.58 1.78 9.71
C GLU A 104 -4.73 2.80 9.73
N LEU A 105 -5.79 2.59 8.93
CA LEU A 105 -6.98 3.43 8.97
C LEU A 105 -7.71 3.32 10.30
N ASP A 106 -7.84 2.11 10.84
CA ASP A 106 -8.48 1.83 12.12
C ASP A 106 -7.72 2.53 13.26
N ASN A 107 -6.39 2.66 13.17
CA ASN A 107 -5.58 3.42 14.12
C ASN A 107 -5.80 4.95 14.06
N GLN A 108 -6.35 5.48 12.95
CA GLN A 108 -6.61 6.92 12.80
C GLN A 108 -7.97 7.39 13.32
N TYR A 109 -8.92 6.46 13.53
CA TYR A 109 -10.29 6.75 13.93
C TYR A 109 -10.49 6.63 15.45
#